data_AF-A0A258BJU0-F1
#
_entry.id   AF-A0A258BJU0-F1
#
_cell.length_a   1.000
_cell.length_b   1.000
_cell.length_c   1.000
_cell.angle_alpha   90.00
_cell.angle_beta   90.00
_cell.angle_gamma   90.00
#
_symmetry.space_group_name_H-M   'P 1'
#
loop_
_entity.id
_entity.type
_entity.pdbx_description
1 polymer ?
#
loop_
_entity_poly.entity_id
_entity_poly.type
_entity_poly.pdbx_seq_one_letter_code
_entity_poly.pdbx_strand_id
1 'polypeptide(L)' 'MKILKFLLYVFLLPGDTAIRMVGITLEEDGGIFRSLINMLFWGTILVPFTIAFARRGIGL' A
#
# COMPACT_ATOMS: atom_id res chain seq x y z
N MET A 1 9.00 -6.07 -18.61
CA MET A 1 8.05 -5.91 -17.47
C MET A 1 8.72 -5.80 -16.08
N LYS A 2 10.03 -5.55 -15.97
CA LYS A 2 10.72 -5.50 -14.66
C LYS A 2 10.22 -4.37 -13.75
N ILE A 3 9.94 -3.20 -14.33
CA ILE A 3 9.40 -2.03 -13.62
C ILE A 3 8.01 -2.32 -13.04
N LEU A 4 7.10 -2.92 -13.81
CA LEU A 4 5.77 -3.26 -13.29
C LEU A 4 5.84 -4.26 -12.13
N LYS A 5 6.73 -5.25 -12.22
CA LYS A 5 6.97 -6.20 -11.13
C LYS A 5 7.51 -5.51 -9.88
N PHE A 6 8.42 -4.55 -10.05
CA PHE A 6 8.96 -3.76 -8.96
C PHE A 6 7.87 -2.89 -8.29
N LEU A 7 7.06 -2.19 -9.08
CA LEU A 7 5.96 -1.38 -8.56
C LEU A 7 4.93 -2.23 -7.80
N LEU A 8 4.58 -3.40 -8.34
CA LEU A 8 3.68 -4.33 -7.67
C LEU A 8 4.28 -4.84 -6.35
N TYR A 9 5.56 -5.18 -6.34
CA TYR A 9 6.26 -5.60 -5.13
C TYR A 9 6.22 -4.52 -4.05
N VAL A 10 6.56 -3.28 -4.40
CA VAL A 10 6.50 -2.15 -3.47
C VAL A 10 5.07 -1.92 -2.99
N PHE A 11 4.08 -1.97 -3.89
CA PHE A 11 2.68 -1.78 -3.54
C PHE A 11 2.17 -2.82 -2.53
N LEU A 12 2.59 -4.08 -2.65
CA LEU A 12 2.16 -5.17 -1.78
C LEU A 12 2.99 -5.32 -0.50
N LEU A 13 4.17 -4.69 -0.44
CA LEU A 13 5.15 -4.84 0.63
C LEU A 13 4.58 -4.61 2.04
N PRO A 14 3.75 -3.58 2.32
CA PRO A 14 3.23 -3.34 3.66
C PRO A 14 2.37 -4.51 4.17
N GLY A 15 1.43 -4.97 3.35
CA GLY A 15 0.57 -6.10 3.65
C GLY A 15 1.34 -7.40 3.78
N ASP A 16 2.28 -7.67 2.86
CA ASP A 16 3.14 -8.86 2.92
C ASP A 16 3.99 -8.88 4.21
N THR A 17 4.44 -7.70 4.66
CA THR A 17 5.20 -7.56 5.90
C THR A 17 4.31 -7.85 7.12
N ALA A 18 3.10 -7.31 7.14
CA ALA A 18 2.19 -7.47 8.26
C ALA A 18 1.68 -8.91 8.43
N ILE A 19 1.31 -9.60 7.34
CA ILE A 19 0.89 -11.01 7.44
C ILE A 19 2.05 -11.90 7.95
N ARG A 20 3.29 -11.62 7.54
CA ARG A 20 4.49 -12.30 8.05
C ARG A 20 4.74 -12.02 9.53
N MET A 21 4.47 -10.80 10.00
CA MET A 21 4.58 -10.45 11.42
C MET A 21 3.54 -11.16 12.29
N VAL A 22 2.34 -11.40 11.75
CA VAL A 22 1.27 -12.13 12.44
C VAL A 22 1.44 -13.66 12.33
N GLY A 23 2.37 -14.11 11.48
CA GLY A 23 2.70 -15.54 11.33
C GLY A 23 1.67 -16.32 10.52
N ILE A 24 0.89 -15.65 9.68
CA ILE A 24 -0.08 -16.29 8.77
C ILE A 24 0.48 -16.36 7.34
N THR A 25 0.11 -17.43 6.64
CA THR A 25 0.42 -17.64 5.22
C THR A 25 -0.52 -16.83 4.33
N LEU A 26 -0.13 -16.68 3.05
CA LEU A 26 -0.97 -16.00 2.07
C LEU A 26 -2.25 -16.79 1.77
N GLU A 27 -2.16 -18.13 1.75
CA GLU A 27 -3.31 -19.01 1.56
C GLU A 27 -4.31 -18.90 2.73
N GLU A 28 -3.82 -18.82 3.97
CA GLU A 28 -4.66 -18.63 5.17
C GLU A 28 -5.35 -17.27 5.21
N ASP A 29 -4.66 -16.20 4.79
CA ASP A 29 -5.22 -14.85 4.71
C ASP A 29 -6.30 -14.74 3.61
N GLY A 30 -6.19 -15.52 2.53
CA GLY A 30 -7.00 -15.34 1.32
C GLY A 30 -6.84 -13.96 0.66
N GLY A 31 -5.83 -13.18 1.09
CA GLY A 31 -5.55 -11.82 0.64
C GLY A 31 -6.36 -10.72 1.31
N ILE A 32 -7.20 -11.00 2.32
CA ILE A 32 -8.09 -10.01 2.93
C ILE A 32 -7.31 -9.05 3.84
N PHE A 33 -6.58 -9.56 4.85
CA PHE A 33 -5.76 -8.70 5.71
C PHE A 33 -4.66 -8.02 4.90
N ARG A 34 -4.02 -8.75 3.96
CA ARG A 34 -2.99 -8.15 3.12
C ARG A 34 -3.53 -6.93 2.37
N SER A 35 -4.69 -7.07 1.73
CA SER A 35 -5.29 -5.99 0.94
C SER A 35 -5.75 -4.82 1.81
N LEU A 36 -6.37 -5.09 2.97
CA LEU A 36 -6.74 -4.07 3.94
C LEU A 36 -5.54 -3.23 4.37
N ILE A 37 -4.44 -3.88 4.75
CA ILE A 37 -3.23 -3.18 5.22
C ILE A 37 -2.61 -2.35 4.10
N ASN A 38 -2.57 -2.88 2.88
CA ASN A 38 -2.10 -2.12 1.72
C ASN A 38 -2.97 -0.88 1.45
N MET A 39 -4.30 -1.01 1.52
CA MET A 39 -5.21 0.12 1.33
C MET A 39 -5.03 1.18 2.42
N LEU A 40 -4.93 0.78 3.68
CA LEU A 40 -4.73 1.69 4.80
C LEU A 40 -3.38 2.42 4.70
N PHE A 41 -2.29 1.68 4.51
CA PHE A 41 -0.94 2.25 4.42
C PHE A 41 -0.82 3.25 3.27
N TRP A 42 -1.20 2.84 2.05
CA TRP A 42 -1.13 3.73 0.89
C TRP A 42 -2.16 4.84 0.94
N GLY A 43 -3.36 4.59 1.49
CA GLY A 43 -4.36 5.63 1.73
C GLY A 43 -3.84 6.73 2.66
N THR A 44 -3.22 6.35 3.78
CA THR A 44 -2.64 7.31 4.74
C THR A 44 -1.48 8.12 4.14
N ILE A 45 -0.73 7.59 3.17
CA ILE A 45 0.38 8.31 2.53
C ILE A 45 -0.12 9.16 1.35
N LEU A 46 -0.86 8.55 0.43
CA LEU A 46 -1.23 9.15 -0.85
C LEU A 46 -2.30 10.22 -0.68
N VAL A 47 -3.25 10.08 0.25
CA VAL A 47 -4.31 11.08 0.44
C VAL A 47 -3.73 12.42 0.92
N PRO A 48 -2.94 12.49 2.01
CA PRO A 48 -2.31 13.75 2.42
C PRO A 48 -1.32 14.28 1.39
N PHE A 49 -0.54 13.41 0.74
CA PHE A 49 0.37 13.81 -0.33
C PHE A 49 -0.38 14.50 -1.48
N THR A 50 -1.48 13.91 -1.93
CA THR A 50 -2.32 14.45 -3.00
C THR A 50 -2.94 15.77 -2.61
N ILE A 51 -3.46 15.89 -1.38
CA ILE A 51 -3.99 17.16 -0.85
C ILE A 51 -2.90 18.23 -0.82
N ALA A 52 -1.71 17.91 -0.32
CA ALA A 52 -0.59 18.85 -0.25
C ALA A 52 -0.10 19.28 -1.63
N PHE A 53 -0.03 18.34 -2.58
CA PHE A 53 0.33 18.63 -3.97
C PHE A 53 -0.72 19.51 -4.66
N ALA A 54 -2.00 19.18 -4.50
CA ALA A 54 -3.11 19.96 -5.03
C ALA A 54 -3.11 21.39 -4.47
N ARG A 55 -2.91 21.57 -3.16
CA ARG A 55 -2.76 22.91 -2.54
C ARG A 55 -1.64 23.72 -3.17
N ARG A 56 -0.47 23.12 -3.40
CA ARG A 56 0.68 23.78 -4.04
C ARG A 56 0.46 24.10 -5.53
N GLY A 57 -0.33 23.29 -6.23
CA GLY A 57 -0.63 23.50 -7.65
C GLY A 57 -1.78 24.47 -7.93
N ILE A 58 -2.67 24.71 -6.96
CA ILE A 58 -3.91 25.49 -7.16
C ILE A 58 -3.86 26.87 -6.45
N GLY A 59 -2.82 27.16 -5.65
CA GLY A 59 -2.61 28.50 -5.08
C GLY A 59 -3.71 28.96 -4.11
N LEU A 60 -4.12 28.07 -3.20
CA LEU A 60 -4.91 28.41 -2.00
C LEU A 60 -4.01 28.47 -0.77
#